data_AF-A0A415TA36-F1
#
_entry.id   AF-A0A415TA36-F1
#
_cell.length_a   1.000
_cell.length_b   1.000
_cell.length_c   1.000
_cell.angle_alpha   90.00
_cell.angle_beta   90.00
_cell.angle_gamma   90.00
#
_symmetry.space_group_name_H-M   'P 1'
#
loop_
_entity.id
_entity.type
_entity.pdbx_description
1 polymer ?
#
loop_
_entity_poly.entity_id
_entity_poly.type
_entity_poly.pdbx_seq_one_letter_code
_entity_poly.pdbx_strand_id
1 'polypeptide(L)'
;MDSKNFYCIIMAGGTGRRFWPYSRKALPKQFLDFFGTGQTLLQQTYERYKQILPAENIFITTNQHYRELVLNSLPGFSESNLIVEEEHRNTAPAIAYASYVIQKINPDGSIVVAPSDHLILKMDEFKQDILKSLEFASHSDKLLTLGIKPSYPETGYGYIQVSEEKEEDFYKVKTFIEKPLREFAEVFVQSNEFYWNSGIFVWHVKTIMKAFHEMMAEVCPQVECDMPKFSTCPNSSIDYSIMEKADNVYVLLCDFGWADIGTWNALYDASPKDENQNVTTHSNALLYNCKDNIIMTPKDKLVVVQDLEGYLVAEQGNALLICKKDDQNAIRKFVNDAEMKFGELYS
;
A
#
# COMPACT_ATOMS: atom_id res chain seq x y z
N MET A 1 -9.49 -27.22 3.32
CA MET A 1 -8.33 -26.31 3.33
C MET A 1 -8.06 -25.92 4.76
N ASP A 2 -6.87 -26.22 5.27
CA ASP A 2 -6.49 -25.88 6.63
C ASP A 2 -5.89 -24.46 6.62
N SER A 3 -6.73 -23.44 6.83
CA SER A 3 -6.33 -22.03 6.84
C SER A 3 -5.27 -21.69 7.89
N LYS A 4 -4.92 -22.66 8.76
CA LYS A 4 -3.83 -22.57 9.74
C LYS A 4 -2.45 -22.30 9.13
N ASN A 5 -2.23 -22.70 7.88
CA ASN A 5 -0.96 -22.49 7.19
C ASN A 5 -0.91 -21.15 6.44
N PHE A 6 -1.99 -20.36 6.45
CA PHE A 6 -2.02 -19.09 5.73
C PHE A 6 -1.78 -17.93 6.68
N TYR A 7 -0.90 -17.02 6.27
CA TYR A 7 -0.44 -15.88 7.04
C TYR A 7 -0.55 -14.59 6.21
N CYS A 8 -0.70 -13.46 6.89
CA CYS A 8 -0.65 -12.15 6.25
C CYS A 8 0.41 -11.28 6.92
N ILE A 9 1.18 -10.55 6.13
CA ILE A 9 2.05 -9.46 6.57
C ILE A 9 1.47 -8.16 6.03
N ILE A 10 0.95 -7.31 6.91
CA ILE A 10 0.50 -5.97 6.55
C ILE A 10 1.66 -4.98 6.73
N MET A 11 2.03 -4.27 5.68
CA MET A 11 3.11 -3.29 5.69
C MET A 11 2.58 -1.90 6.04
N ALA A 12 2.91 -1.42 7.24
CA ALA A 12 2.43 -0.16 7.83
C ALA A 12 3.57 0.80 8.24
N GLY A 13 4.72 0.72 7.55
CA GLY A 13 5.91 1.55 7.82
C GLY A 13 6.01 2.86 7.02
N GLY A 14 5.06 3.15 6.12
CA GLY A 14 5.08 4.34 5.27
C GLY A 14 4.93 5.64 6.05
N THR A 15 5.61 6.72 5.61
CA THR A 15 5.52 8.07 6.21
C THR A 15 4.42 8.93 5.60
N GLY A 16 3.96 8.62 4.38
CA GLY A 16 2.74 9.19 3.80
C GLY A 16 2.76 10.69 3.46
N ARG A 17 3.90 11.35 3.27
CA ARG A 17 4.02 12.83 3.12
C ARG A 17 3.25 13.51 1.97
N ARG A 18 2.71 12.75 1.01
CA ARG A 18 2.00 13.30 -0.16
C ARG A 18 0.62 13.87 0.16
N PHE A 19 0.05 13.50 1.30
CA PHE A 19 -1.28 13.95 1.76
C PHE A 19 -1.20 15.12 2.76
N TRP A 20 -0.10 15.86 2.80
CA TRP A 20 -0.04 17.07 3.62
C TRP A 20 -1.15 18.05 3.22
N PRO A 21 -1.82 18.73 4.16
CA PRO A 21 -1.55 18.79 5.61
C PRO A 21 -2.17 17.65 6.42
N TYR A 22 -2.94 16.78 5.78
CA TYR A 22 -3.69 15.70 6.40
C TYR A 22 -2.78 14.64 7.02
N SER A 23 -1.75 14.22 6.26
CA SER A 23 -0.68 13.37 6.78
C SER A 23 0.51 14.19 7.25
N ARG A 24 1.13 13.71 8.33
CA ARG A 24 2.32 14.31 8.96
C ARG A 24 3.27 13.22 9.39
N LYS A 25 4.53 13.56 9.71
CA LYS A 25 5.48 12.59 10.27
C LYS A 25 4.91 11.85 11.49
N ALA A 26 4.22 12.58 12.38
CA ALA A 26 3.64 12.01 13.60
C ALA A 26 2.34 11.23 13.37
N LEU A 27 1.64 11.45 12.25
CA LEU A 27 0.41 10.73 11.90
C LEU A 27 0.40 10.40 10.40
N PRO A 28 1.07 9.30 10.02
CA PRO A 28 1.13 8.86 8.63
C PRO A 28 -0.23 8.47 8.05
N LYS A 29 -0.28 8.37 6.71
CA LYS A 29 -1.52 8.16 5.95
C LYS A 29 -2.30 6.90 6.35
N GLN A 30 -1.62 5.82 6.72
CA GLN A 30 -2.28 4.56 7.08
C GLN A 30 -3.12 4.67 8.35
N PHE A 31 -2.88 5.69 9.18
CA PHE A 31 -3.63 5.99 10.40
C PHE A 31 -4.71 7.07 10.20
N LEU A 32 -5.04 7.41 8.95
CA LEU A 32 -6.04 8.42 8.62
C LEU A 32 -7.28 7.75 8.01
N ASP A 33 -8.45 8.25 8.40
CA ASP A 33 -9.70 7.99 7.70
C ASP A 33 -9.80 8.98 6.54
N PHE A 34 -9.57 8.52 5.31
CA PHE A 34 -9.70 9.34 4.12
C PHE A 34 -11.11 9.35 3.52
N PHE A 35 -11.96 8.41 3.91
CA PHE A 35 -13.24 8.17 3.25
C PHE A 35 -14.45 8.56 4.12
N GLY A 36 -14.22 9.04 5.35
CA GLY A 36 -15.31 9.43 6.24
C GLY A 36 -16.05 8.26 6.88
N THR A 37 -15.47 7.06 6.85
CA THR A 37 -16.09 5.82 7.32
C THR A 37 -15.95 5.60 8.82
N GLY A 38 -15.11 6.40 9.49
CA GLY A 38 -14.69 6.19 10.87
C GLY A 38 -13.57 5.16 11.01
N GLN A 39 -13.02 4.64 9.91
CA GLN A 39 -11.94 3.67 9.90
C GLN A 39 -10.73 4.19 9.12
N THR A 40 -9.56 4.07 9.75
CA THR A 40 -8.26 4.30 9.11
C THR A 40 -7.98 3.27 8.02
N LEU A 41 -7.07 3.57 7.08
CA LEU A 41 -6.67 2.62 6.03
C LEU A 41 -6.10 1.31 6.62
N LEU A 42 -5.31 1.40 7.70
CA LEU A 42 -4.78 0.24 8.41
C LEU A 42 -5.90 -0.61 9.01
N GLN A 43 -6.89 0.02 9.67
CA GLN A 43 -8.07 -0.68 10.21
C GLN A 43 -8.85 -1.40 9.12
N GLN A 44 -9.11 -0.72 8.00
CA GLN A 44 -9.82 -1.32 6.87
C GLN A 44 -9.05 -2.53 6.31
N THR A 45 -7.72 -2.42 6.20
CA THR A 45 -6.87 -3.53 5.72
C THR A 45 -6.85 -4.69 6.71
N TYR A 46 -6.72 -4.42 8.01
CA TYR A 46 -6.73 -5.46 9.04
C TYR A 46 -8.07 -6.21 9.09
N GLU A 47 -9.20 -5.49 9.09
CA GLU A 47 -10.53 -6.11 9.10
C GLU A 47 -10.84 -6.86 7.81
N ARG A 48 -10.28 -6.43 6.68
CA ARG A 48 -10.34 -7.17 5.41
C ARG A 48 -9.66 -8.53 5.53
N TYR A 49 -8.44 -8.59 6.05
CA TYR A 49 -7.72 -9.86 6.18
C TYR A 49 -8.26 -10.75 7.29
N LYS A 50 -8.86 -10.20 8.36
CA LYS A 50 -9.58 -10.98 9.39
C LYS A 50 -10.78 -11.76 8.85
N GLN A 51 -11.35 -11.35 7.73
CA GLN A 51 -12.43 -12.11 7.07
C GLN A 51 -11.90 -13.31 6.25
N ILE A 52 -10.58 -13.41 6.10
CA ILE A 52 -9.88 -14.43 5.30
C ILE A 52 -9.07 -15.36 6.21
N LEU A 53 -8.39 -14.80 7.21
CA LEU A 53 -7.43 -15.49 8.07
C LEU A 53 -7.78 -15.33 9.56
N PRO A 54 -7.40 -16.31 10.40
CA PRO A 54 -7.41 -16.12 11.85
C PRO A 54 -6.57 -14.90 12.26
N ALA A 55 -6.99 -14.18 13.29
CA ALA A 55 -6.31 -12.97 13.74
C ALA A 55 -4.87 -13.23 14.20
N GLU A 56 -4.62 -14.41 14.77
CA GLU A 56 -3.29 -14.87 15.19
C GLU A 56 -2.31 -15.08 14.03
N ASN A 57 -2.79 -15.18 12.79
CA ASN A 57 -1.96 -15.36 11.59
C ASN A 57 -1.73 -14.05 10.82
N ILE A 58 -2.22 -12.91 11.32
CA ILE A 58 -2.02 -11.60 10.73
C ILE A 58 -0.93 -10.87 11.51
N PHE A 59 0.15 -10.54 10.81
CA PHE A 59 1.29 -9.78 11.30
C PHE A 59 1.28 -8.39 10.71
N ILE A 60 1.77 -7.41 11.47
CA ILE A 60 1.92 -6.02 11.00
C ILE A 60 3.37 -5.63 11.15
N THR A 61 4.01 -5.19 10.07
CA THR A 61 5.35 -4.57 10.14
C THR A 61 5.22 -3.06 10.14
N THR A 62 5.90 -2.39 11.06
CA THR A 62 5.86 -0.93 11.17
C THR A 62 7.15 -0.38 11.77
N ASN A 63 7.37 0.92 11.68
CA ASN A 63 8.49 1.58 12.34
C ASN A 63 8.22 1.77 13.85
N GLN A 64 9.27 1.70 14.66
CA GLN A 64 9.20 1.92 16.12
C GLN A 64 8.43 3.17 16.55
N HIS A 65 8.49 4.27 15.78
CA HIS A 65 7.75 5.49 16.10
C HIS A 65 6.23 5.34 15.99
N TYR A 66 5.74 4.33 15.27
CA TYR A 66 4.31 4.09 15.04
C TYR A 66 3.77 2.90 15.83
N ARG A 67 4.59 2.26 16.67
CA ARG A 67 4.18 1.11 17.51
C ARG A 67 2.88 1.41 18.28
N GLU A 68 2.86 2.50 19.04
CA GLU A 68 1.68 2.91 19.82
C GLU A 68 0.48 3.24 18.92
N LEU A 69 0.71 3.85 17.75
CA LEU A 69 -0.38 4.17 16.82
C LEU A 69 -1.05 2.90 16.28
N VAL A 70 -0.27 1.85 15.96
CA VAL A 70 -0.82 0.55 15.53
C VAL A 70 -1.63 -0.08 16.64
N LEU A 71 -1.07 -0.21 17.85
CA LEU A 71 -1.75 -0.85 18.99
C LEU A 71 -3.05 -0.11 19.37
N ASN A 72 -3.03 1.22 19.35
CA ASN A 72 -4.23 2.02 19.65
C ASN A 72 -5.27 1.98 18.52
N SER A 73 -4.84 1.87 17.26
CA SER A 73 -5.74 1.80 16.11
C SER A 73 -6.44 0.44 15.99
N LEU A 74 -5.88 -0.63 16.56
CA LEU A 74 -6.40 -1.99 16.43
C LEU A 74 -6.65 -2.64 17.80
N PRO A 75 -7.72 -2.25 18.52
CA PRO A 75 -8.07 -2.89 19.78
C PRO A 75 -8.24 -4.41 19.62
N GLY A 76 -7.48 -5.19 20.38
CA GLY A 76 -7.51 -6.66 20.35
C GLY A 76 -6.50 -7.30 19.38
N PHE A 77 -5.71 -6.51 18.64
CA PHE A 77 -4.54 -7.02 17.93
C PHE A 77 -3.46 -7.47 18.92
N SER A 78 -2.88 -8.65 18.69
CA SER A 78 -1.84 -9.19 19.57
C SER A 78 -0.50 -8.49 19.31
N GLU A 79 0.10 -7.95 20.37
CA GLU A 79 1.43 -7.33 20.28
C GLU A 79 2.51 -8.33 19.81
N SER A 80 2.32 -9.63 20.07
CA SER A 80 3.23 -10.68 19.56
C SER A 80 3.32 -10.73 18.04
N ASN A 81 2.31 -10.19 17.35
CA ASN A 81 2.23 -10.16 15.89
C ASN A 81 2.67 -8.81 15.32
N LEU A 82 3.09 -7.87 16.18
CA LEU A 82 3.65 -6.60 15.78
C LEU A 82 5.16 -6.74 15.56
N ILE A 83 5.59 -6.48 14.34
CA ILE A 83 6.98 -6.49 13.94
C ILE A 83 7.45 -5.05 13.86
N VAL A 84 8.36 -4.69 14.76
CA VAL A 84 8.84 -3.31 14.91
C VAL A 84 10.22 -3.15 14.28
N GLU A 85 10.29 -2.29 13.28
CA GLU A 85 11.49 -1.90 12.55
C GLU A 85 12.16 -0.70 13.26
N GLU A 86 13.45 -0.82 13.61
CA GLU A 86 14.23 0.27 14.22
C GLU A 86 14.36 1.47 13.25
N GLU A 87 14.68 1.18 11.99
CA GLU A 87 14.85 2.17 10.93
C GLU A 87 14.04 1.79 9.69
N HIS A 88 13.58 2.80 8.96
CA HIS A 88 12.91 2.59 7.69
C HIS A 88 13.92 2.21 6.59
N ARG A 89 13.77 1.00 6.03
CA ARG A 89 14.61 0.46 4.95
C ARG A 89 13.81 -0.06 3.75
N ASN A 90 12.60 0.47 3.56
CA ASN A 90 11.67 0.07 2.49
C ASN A 90 11.22 -1.41 2.63
N THR A 91 10.53 -1.98 1.64
CA THR A 91 9.73 -3.20 1.83
C THR A 91 10.55 -4.49 1.91
N ALA A 92 11.71 -4.59 1.26
CA ALA A 92 12.44 -5.86 1.21
C ALA A 92 12.95 -6.33 2.58
N PRO A 93 13.67 -5.52 3.39
CA PRO A 93 14.14 -5.94 4.71
C PRO A 93 12.99 -6.22 5.69
N ALA A 94 11.90 -5.43 5.62
CA ALA A 94 10.72 -5.64 6.45
C ALA A 94 10.05 -6.99 6.15
N ILE A 95 9.86 -7.32 4.87
CA ILE A 95 9.31 -8.59 4.42
C ILE A 95 10.25 -9.76 4.77
N ALA A 96 11.56 -9.60 4.63
CA ALA A 96 12.53 -10.63 4.98
C ALA A 96 12.45 -10.99 6.46
N TYR A 97 12.45 -9.98 7.34
CA TYR A 97 12.33 -10.20 8.77
C TYR A 97 11.00 -10.85 9.15
N ALA A 98 9.89 -10.33 8.61
CA ALA A 98 8.57 -10.87 8.89
C ALA A 98 8.37 -12.30 8.37
N SER A 99 8.94 -12.62 7.21
CA SER A 99 8.93 -13.98 6.66
C SER A 99 9.76 -14.93 7.51
N TYR A 100 10.90 -14.49 8.05
CA TYR A 100 11.71 -15.27 8.98
C TYR A 100 10.98 -15.56 10.31
N VAL A 101 10.30 -14.56 10.87
CA VAL A 101 9.47 -14.73 12.08
C VAL A 101 8.37 -15.77 11.84
N ILE A 102 7.65 -15.67 10.70
CA ILE A 102 6.62 -16.65 10.34
C ILE A 102 7.24 -18.03 10.10
N GLN A 103 8.42 -18.13 9.46
CA GLN A 103 9.11 -19.40 9.23
C GLN A 103 9.42 -20.14 10.55
N LYS A 104 9.82 -19.41 11.59
CA LYS A 104 10.05 -19.98 12.94
C LYS A 104 8.77 -20.54 13.57
N ILE A 105 7.62 -19.93 13.28
CA ILE A 105 6.31 -20.34 13.80
C ILE A 105 5.75 -21.51 12.99
N ASN A 106 5.79 -21.40 11.66
CA ASN A 106 5.29 -22.39 10.72
C ASN A 106 6.19 -22.44 9.46
N PRO A 107 7.04 -23.47 9.31
CA PRO A 107 7.90 -23.62 8.14
C PRO A 107 7.15 -23.98 6.84
N ASP A 108 5.88 -24.33 6.94
CA ASP A 108 4.99 -24.68 5.82
C ASP A 108 3.95 -23.57 5.54
N GLY A 109 4.22 -22.34 6.00
CA GLY A 109 3.32 -21.20 5.84
C GLY A 109 3.30 -20.62 4.43
N SER A 110 2.11 -20.38 3.88
CA SER A 110 1.90 -19.47 2.73
C SER A 110 1.58 -18.07 3.24
N ILE A 111 2.25 -17.07 2.70
CA ILE A 111 2.19 -15.70 3.17
C ILE A 111 1.61 -14.82 2.07
N VAL A 112 0.64 -13.98 2.42
CA VAL A 112 0.25 -12.81 1.64
C VAL A 112 0.83 -11.54 2.25
N VAL A 113 1.59 -10.79 1.47
CA VAL A 113 2.09 -9.47 1.84
C VAL A 113 1.18 -8.41 1.28
N ALA A 114 0.75 -7.48 2.14
CA ALA A 114 -0.27 -6.49 1.82
C ALA A 114 0.14 -5.08 2.25
N PRO A 115 0.09 -4.09 1.35
CA PRO A 115 0.16 -2.69 1.75
C PRO A 115 -1.05 -2.29 2.60
N SER A 116 -0.83 -1.39 3.57
CA SER A 116 -1.87 -0.96 4.53
C SER A 116 -2.81 0.13 4.00
N ASP A 117 -2.65 0.54 2.75
CA ASP A 117 -3.16 1.77 2.15
C ASP A 117 -3.93 1.55 0.84
N HIS A 118 -4.33 0.30 0.56
CA HIS A 118 -5.17 -0.03 -0.58
C HIS A 118 -6.66 0.09 -0.26
N LEU A 119 -7.40 0.68 -1.21
CA LEU A 119 -8.85 0.56 -1.31
C LEU A 119 -9.20 -0.67 -2.15
N ILE A 120 -10.16 -1.45 -1.65
CA ILE A 120 -10.70 -2.64 -2.32
C ILE A 120 -12.22 -2.56 -2.21
N LEU A 121 -12.91 -2.54 -3.35
CA LEU A 121 -14.36 -2.31 -3.42
C LEU A 121 -15.18 -3.62 -3.47
N LYS A 122 -14.61 -4.68 -4.06
CA LYS A 122 -15.29 -5.96 -4.28
C LYS A 122 -14.66 -7.04 -3.38
N MET A 123 -15.16 -7.11 -2.15
CA MET A 123 -14.56 -7.89 -1.07
C MET A 123 -14.62 -9.40 -1.27
N ASP A 124 -15.69 -9.91 -1.88
CA ASP A 124 -15.86 -11.36 -2.10
C ASP A 124 -14.90 -11.88 -3.17
N GLU A 125 -14.74 -11.14 -4.27
CA GLU A 125 -13.77 -11.39 -5.33
C GLU A 125 -12.35 -11.34 -4.78
N PHE A 126 -12.02 -10.29 -4.02
CA PHE A 126 -10.72 -10.18 -3.36
C PHE A 126 -10.41 -11.39 -2.47
N LYS A 127 -11.38 -11.81 -1.64
CA LYS A 127 -11.21 -12.98 -0.77
C LYS A 127 -10.94 -14.26 -1.56
N GLN A 128 -11.66 -14.48 -2.67
CA GLN A 128 -11.47 -15.63 -3.53
C GLN A 128 -10.07 -15.62 -4.16
N ASP A 129 -9.64 -14.48 -4.70
CA ASP A 129 -8.32 -14.33 -5.35
C ASP A 129 -7.15 -14.55 -4.38
N ILE A 130 -7.28 -14.05 -3.14
CA ILE A 130 -6.27 -14.23 -2.08
C ILE A 130 -6.19 -15.69 -1.64
N LEU A 131 -7.33 -16.34 -1.37
CA LEU A 131 -7.35 -17.76 -0.98
C LEU A 131 -6.79 -18.66 -2.08
N LYS A 132 -7.14 -18.38 -3.33
CA LYS A 132 -6.64 -19.11 -4.50
C LYS A 132 -5.12 -18.96 -4.63
N SER A 133 -4.61 -17.75 -4.44
CA SER A 133 -3.16 -17.46 -4.50
C SER A 133 -2.40 -18.11 -3.35
N LEU A 134 -2.95 -18.12 -2.13
CA LEU A 134 -2.36 -18.78 -0.97
C LEU A 134 -2.31 -20.30 -1.13
N GLU A 135 -3.38 -20.89 -1.67
CA GLU A 135 -3.43 -22.33 -1.99
C GLU A 135 -2.39 -22.67 -3.06
N PHE A 136 -2.36 -21.95 -4.18
CA PHE A 136 -1.39 -22.19 -5.25
C PHE A 136 0.06 -22.07 -4.76
N ALA A 137 0.34 -21.05 -3.94
CA ALA A 137 1.64 -20.88 -3.32
C ALA A 137 2.01 -22.05 -2.40
N SER A 138 1.05 -22.68 -1.72
CA SER A 138 1.32 -23.73 -0.73
C SER A 138 1.98 -24.99 -1.31
N HIS A 139 1.81 -25.22 -2.61
CA HIS A 139 2.34 -26.37 -3.32
C HIS A 139 3.25 -26.00 -4.50
N SER A 140 3.73 -24.75 -4.55
CA SER A 140 4.60 -24.27 -5.62
C SER A 140 5.81 -23.50 -5.10
N ASP A 141 6.84 -23.41 -5.94
CA ASP A 141 8.03 -22.61 -5.70
C ASP A 141 7.93 -21.23 -6.36
N LYS A 142 6.72 -20.73 -6.63
CA LYS A 142 6.51 -19.47 -7.38
C LYS A 142 6.38 -18.27 -6.44
N LEU A 143 6.80 -17.11 -6.94
CA LEU A 143 6.54 -15.81 -6.33
C LEU A 143 5.34 -15.18 -7.04
N LEU A 144 4.26 -14.93 -6.33
CA LEU A 144 3.02 -14.43 -6.93
C LEU A 144 2.83 -12.94 -6.67
N THR A 145 2.18 -12.27 -7.61
CA THR A 145 1.58 -10.94 -7.44
C THR A 145 0.15 -10.94 -7.99
N LEU A 146 -0.64 -9.92 -7.64
CA LEU A 146 -1.97 -9.69 -8.21
C LEU A 146 -1.90 -8.53 -9.22
N GLY A 147 -2.30 -8.82 -10.45
CA GLY A 147 -2.27 -7.89 -11.58
C GLY A 147 -3.64 -7.24 -11.81
N ILE A 148 -3.68 -5.91 -11.86
CA ILE A 148 -4.91 -5.14 -12.08
C ILE A 148 -4.92 -4.60 -13.50
N LYS A 149 -6.07 -4.68 -14.17
CA LYS A 149 -6.19 -4.13 -15.53
C LYS A 149 -6.01 -2.59 -15.49
N PRO A 150 -5.04 -2.03 -16.24
CA PRO A 150 -4.82 -0.59 -16.26
C PRO A 150 -5.99 0.12 -16.93
N SER A 151 -6.48 1.20 -16.32
CA SER A 151 -7.50 2.07 -16.90
C SER A 151 -6.94 3.39 -17.44
N TYR A 152 -5.69 3.73 -17.08
CA TYR A 152 -4.98 4.93 -17.52
C TYR A 152 -3.45 4.74 -17.41
N PRO A 153 -2.62 5.61 -18.01
CA PRO A 153 -1.15 5.48 -17.96
C PRO A 153 -0.56 6.05 -16.65
N GLU A 154 -0.79 5.37 -15.53
CA GLU A 154 -0.16 5.73 -14.25
C GLU A 154 1.35 5.49 -14.29
N THR A 155 2.13 6.43 -13.79
CA THR A 155 3.60 6.35 -13.74
C THR A 155 4.12 5.98 -12.35
N GLY A 156 3.26 6.01 -11.34
CA GLY A 156 3.57 5.67 -9.96
C GLY A 156 3.46 4.19 -9.63
N TYR A 157 2.90 3.37 -10.53
CA TYR A 157 2.72 1.92 -10.35
C TYR A 157 3.77 1.12 -11.10
N GLY A 158 4.02 -0.11 -10.64
CA GLY A 158 4.70 -1.12 -11.42
C GLY A 158 3.79 -1.70 -12.50
N TYR A 159 4.37 -2.13 -13.62
CA TYR A 159 3.69 -2.78 -14.73
C TYR A 159 4.26 -4.19 -14.93
N ILE A 160 3.35 -5.14 -15.14
CA ILE A 160 3.62 -6.56 -15.30
C ILE A 160 3.19 -6.96 -16.70
N GLN A 161 4.12 -7.36 -17.55
CA GLN A 161 3.81 -8.01 -18.82
C GLN A 161 3.56 -9.49 -18.58
N VAL A 162 2.42 -10.00 -19.02
CA VAL A 162 2.14 -11.44 -18.97
C VAL A 162 2.73 -12.17 -20.17
N SER A 163 3.17 -13.40 -19.97
CA SER A 163 3.50 -14.33 -21.05
C SER A 163 2.30 -15.22 -21.40
N GLU A 164 2.42 -16.02 -22.46
CA GLU A 164 1.45 -17.08 -22.78
C GLU A 164 1.57 -18.30 -21.86
N GLU A 165 2.72 -18.46 -21.17
CA GLU A 165 2.94 -19.54 -20.22
C GLU A 165 2.08 -19.30 -18.97
N LYS A 166 1.28 -20.30 -18.61
CA LYS A 166 0.44 -20.27 -17.41
C LYS A 166 0.39 -21.61 -16.70
N GLU A 167 0.23 -21.55 -15.40
CA GLU A 167 -0.02 -22.69 -14.53
C GLU A 167 -1.37 -22.45 -13.83
N GLU A 168 -2.33 -23.33 -14.07
CA GLU A 168 -3.74 -23.10 -13.68
C GLU A 168 -4.27 -21.74 -14.21
N ASP A 169 -4.54 -20.81 -13.31
CA ASP A 169 -5.02 -19.45 -13.60
C ASP A 169 -3.94 -18.37 -13.39
N PHE A 170 -2.70 -18.78 -13.15
CA PHE A 170 -1.56 -17.90 -12.92
C PHE A 170 -0.69 -17.80 -14.16
N TYR A 171 -0.52 -16.60 -14.67
CA TYR A 171 0.32 -16.33 -15.84
C TYR A 171 1.76 -16.09 -15.39
N LYS A 172 2.74 -16.64 -16.10
CA LYS A 172 4.13 -16.30 -15.85
C LYS A 172 4.40 -14.87 -16.28
N VAL A 173 5.10 -14.12 -15.43
CA VAL A 173 5.52 -12.77 -15.72
C VAL A 173 6.67 -12.80 -16.72
N LYS A 174 6.50 -12.10 -17.84
CA LYS A 174 7.52 -11.95 -18.88
C LYS A 174 8.51 -10.85 -18.52
N THR A 175 7.98 -9.73 -18.05
CA THR A 175 8.77 -8.56 -17.65
C THR A 175 8.03 -7.84 -16.52
N PHE A 176 8.77 -7.38 -15.53
CA PHE A 176 8.29 -6.47 -14.49
C PHE A 176 9.01 -5.14 -14.65
N ILE A 177 8.27 -4.03 -14.63
CA ILE A 177 8.81 -2.68 -14.81
C ILE A 177 8.24 -1.77 -13.73
N GLU A 178 9.07 -1.34 -12.78
CA GLU A 178 8.65 -0.41 -11.74
C GLU A 178 8.66 1.05 -12.23
N LYS A 179 7.53 1.75 -12.07
CA LYS A 179 7.39 3.21 -12.28
C LYS A 179 7.94 3.72 -13.63
N PRO A 180 7.34 3.28 -14.77
CA PRO A 180 7.80 3.68 -16.09
C PRO A 180 7.61 5.17 -16.36
N LEU A 181 8.33 5.70 -17.36
CA LEU A 181 8.02 7.03 -17.90
C LEU A 181 6.63 7.04 -18.56
N ARG A 182 6.01 8.23 -18.64
CA ARG A 182 4.64 8.40 -19.15
C ARG A 182 4.43 7.80 -20.54
N GLU A 183 5.38 8.01 -21.46
CA GLU A 183 5.32 7.47 -22.82
C GLU A 183 5.26 5.93 -22.85
N PHE A 184 5.97 5.26 -21.95
CA PHE A 184 5.92 3.80 -21.83
C PHE A 184 4.61 3.34 -21.19
N ALA A 185 4.14 4.04 -20.14
CA ALA A 185 2.85 3.74 -19.53
C ALA A 185 1.69 3.82 -20.53
N GLU A 186 1.72 4.80 -21.44
CA GLU A 186 0.74 4.93 -22.54
C GLU A 186 0.78 3.73 -23.48
N VAL A 187 1.98 3.31 -23.91
CA VAL A 187 2.16 2.11 -24.76
C VAL A 187 1.69 0.85 -24.04
N PHE A 188 2.00 0.69 -22.75
CA PHE A 188 1.63 -0.48 -21.95
C PHE A 188 0.12 -0.63 -21.81
N VAL A 189 -0.59 0.47 -21.57
CA VAL A 189 -2.07 0.48 -21.51
C VAL A 189 -2.67 0.15 -22.88
N GLN A 190 -2.11 0.70 -23.96
CA GLN A 190 -2.61 0.48 -25.32
C GLN A 190 -2.38 -0.96 -25.82
N SER A 191 -1.31 -1.62 -25.42
CA SER A 191 -1.02 -3.00 -25.87
C SER A 191 -1.97 -4.03 -25.27
N ASN A 192 -2.59 -3.75 -24.11
CA ASN A 192 -3.45 -4.67 -23.37
C ASN A 192 -2.72 -5.99 -22.97
N GLU A 193 -1.38 -5.98 -22.97
CA GLU A 193 -0.51 -7.07 -22.51
C GLU A 193 0.04 -6.82 -21.09
N PHE A 194 -0.13 -5.60 -20.57
CA PHE A 194 0.40 -5.19 -19.27
C PHE A 194 -0.70 -4.98 -18.24
N TYR A 195 -0.36 -5.28 -17.00
CA TYR A 195 -1.19 -5.12 -15.83
C TYR A 195 -0.46 -4.31 -14.77
N TRP A 196 -1.18 -3.52 -13.97
CA TRP A 196 -0.58 -2.88 -12.82
C TRP A 196 -0.21 -3.92 -11.77
N ASN A 197 1.00 -3.79 -11.21
CA ASN A 197 1.38 -4.46 -9.98
C ASN A 197 0.57 -3.84 -8.84
N SER A 198 -0.28 -4.63 -8.19
CA SER A 198 -1.03 -4.18 -7.03
C SER A 198 -0.14 -3.92 -5.82
N GLY A 199 1.09 -4.45 -5.77
CA GLY A 199 1.94 -4.44 -4.57
C GLY A 199 1.51 -5.46 -3.51
N ILE A 200 0.51 -6.30 -3.81
CA ILE A 200 0.15 -7.47 -3.03
C ILE A 200 0.92 -8.67 -3.58
N PHE A 201 1.63 -9.36 -2.70
CA PHE A 201 2.44 -10.52 -3.08
C PHE A 201 2.01 -11.76 -2.31
N VAL A 202 2.16 -12.94 -2.91
CA VAL A 202 1.83 -14.21 -2.27
C VAL A 202 2.91 -15.25 -2.57
N TRP A 203 3.34 -16.00 -1.56
CA TRP A 203 4.36 -17.03 -1.72
C TRP A 203 4.39 -18.00 -0.55
N HIS A 204 5.00 -19.17 -0.76
CA HIS A 204 5.39 -20.04 0.33
C HIS A 204 6.60 -19.46 1.08
N VAL A 205 6.64 -19.60 2.41
CA VAL A 205 7.71 -19.03 3.25
C VAL A 205 9.10 -19.53 2.85
N LYS A 206 9.24 -20.83 2.55
CA LYS A 206 10.52 -21.38 2.05
C LYS A 206 10.95 -20.76 0.72
N THR A 207 10.00 -20.45 -0.15
CA THR A 207 10.27 -19.89 -1.48
C THR A 207 10.82 -18.47 -1.36
N ILE A 208 10.17 -17.62 -0.58
CA ILE A 208 10.64 -16.24 -0.41
C ILE A 208 11.97 -16.17 0.36
N MET A 209 12.15 -17.01 1.39
CA MET A 209 13.40 -17.04 2.14
C MET A 209 14.57 -17.48 1.25
N LYS A 210 14.37 -18.49 0.39
CA LYS A 210 15.35 -18.88 -0.63
C LYS A 210 15.70 -17.72 -1.56
N ALA A 211 14.69 -16.98 -2.05
CA ALA A 211 14.92 -15.83 -2.91
C ALA A 211 15.74 -14.73 -2.21
N PHE A 212 15.49 -14.45 -0.92
CA PHE A 212 16.32 -13.54 -0.13
C PHE A 212 17.76 -14.06 0.02
N HIS A 213 17.97 -15.35 0.32
CA HIS A 213 19.31 -15.94 0.43
C HIS A 213 20.11 -15.85 -0.88
N GLU A 214 19.44 -15.97 -2.03
CA GLU A 214 20.09 -15.94 -3.35
C GLU A 214 20.30 -14.52 -3.87
N MET A 215 19.34 -13.61 -3.67
CA MET A 215 19.32 -12.28 -4.30
C MET A 215 19.67 -11.12 -3.37
N MET A 216 19.58 -11.32 -2.06
CA MET A 216 19.86 -10.33 -1.02
C MET A 216 20.60 -10.97 0.16
N ALA A 217 21.65 -11.75 -0.13
CA ALA A 217 22.41 -12.50 0.86
C ALA A 217 22.95 -11.62 2.01
N GLU A 218 23.19 -10.33 1.76
CA GLU A 218 23.62 -9.35 2.76
C GLU A 218 22.53 -8.97 3.78
N VAL A 219 21.24 -9.10 3.43
CA VAL A 219 20.12 -8.80 4.32
C VAL A 219 19.93 -9.91 5.35
N CYS A 220 20.02 -11.17 4.91
CA CYS A 220 19.63 -12.34 5.68
C CYS A 220 20.32 -12.41 7.07
N PRO A 221 21.65 -12.26 7.20
CA PRO A 221 22.31 -12.27 8.52
C PRO A 221 21.88 -11.15 9.46
N GLN A 222 21.34 -10.05 8.92
CA GLN A 222 20.93 -8.89 9.71
C GLN A 222 19.50 -9.02 10.23
N VAL A 223 18.65 -9.80 9.55
CA VAL A 223 17.23 -9.93 9.90
C VAL A 223 16.86 -11.32 10.42
N GLU A 224 17.63 -12.37 10.10
CA GLU A 224 17.39 -13.74 10.58
C GLU A 224 17.94 -13.98 11.99
N CYS A 225 17.58 -13.08 12.91
CA CYS A 225 17.97 -13.16 14.31
C CYS A 225 16.87 -12.56 15.20
N ASP A 226 17.03 -12.69 16.52
CA ASP A 226 16.02 -12.18 17.45
C ASP A 226 16.08 -10.65 17.60
N MET A 227 17.20 -10.03 17.24
CA MET A 227 17.45 -8.59 17.33
C MET A 227 17.96 -8.06 15.98
N PRO A 228 17.07 -7.78 15.02
CA PRO A 228 17.45 -7.42 13.67
C PRO A 228 18.16 -6.07 13.59
N LYS A 229 19.14 -5.94 12.72
CA LYS A 229 19.94 -4.71 12.52
C LYS A 229 19.57 -3.98 11.24
N PHE A 230 18.36 -3.40 11.22
CA PHE A 230 17.82 -2.68 10.06
C PHE A 230 18.74 -1.56 9.57
N SER A 231 19.45 -0.86 10.47
CA SER A 231 20.38 0.20 10.11
C SER A 231 21.48 -0.24 9.12
N THR A 232 21.82 -1.53 9.10
CA THR A 232 22.83 -2.10 8.19
C THR A 232 22.25 -2.65 6.88
N CYS A 233 20.93 -2.81 6.81
CA CYS A 233 20.27 -3.31 5.61
C CYS A 233 20.26 -2.25 4.49
N PRO A 234 20.35 -2.66 3.21
CA PRO A 234 20.09 -1.77 2.08
C PRO A 234 18.67 -1.22 2.14
N ASN A 235 18.50 0.03 1.74
CA ASN A 235 17.18 0.64 1.58
C ASN A 235 16.61 0.29 0.21
N SER A 236 15.83 -0.80 0.12
CA SER A 236 15.38 -1.35 -1.18
C SER A 236 13.97 -1.97 -1.09
N SER A 237 13.22 -1.90 -2.19
CA SER A 237 11.90 -2.52 -2.28
C SER A 237 11.99 -3.98 -2.71
N ILE A 238 10.97 -4.76 -2.37
CA ILE A 238 10.83 -6.15 -2.82
C ILE A 238 10.69 -6.25 -4.35
N ASP A 239 10.01 -5.27 -4.96
CA ASP A 239 9.81 -5.16 -6.40
C ASP A 239 11.16 -5.17 -7.13
N TYR A 240 12.04 -4.24 -6.77
CA TYR A 240 13.35 -4.09 -7.38
C TYR A 240 14.34 -5.20 -6.98
N SER A 241 14.27 -5.65 -5.73
CA SER A 241 15.29 -6.56 -5.21
C SER A 241 15.10 -8.00 -5.66
N ILE A 242 13.83 -8.44 -5.79
CA ILE A 242 13.47 -9.83 -6.07
C ILE A 242 12.53 -9.91 -7.29
N MET A 243 11.39 -9.21 -7.29
CA MET A 243 10.34 -9.45 -8.30
C MET A 243 10.79 -9.11 -9.73
N GLU A 244 11.62 -8.10 -9.93
CA GLU A 244 12.18 -7.75 -11.24
C GLU A 244 13.25 -8.72 -11.74
N LYS A 245 13.85 -9.52 -10.85
CA LYS A 245 15.03 -10.34 -11.14
C LYS A 245 14.74 -11.84 -11.13
N ALA A 246 13.66 -12.26 -10.48
CA ALA A 246 13.33 -13.67 -10.30
C ALA A 246 12.66 -14.26 -11.54
N ASP A 247 13.07 -15.47 -11.93
CA ASP A 247 12.56 -16.16 -13.13
C ASP A 247 11.26 -16.93 -12.89
N ASN A 248 10.87 -17.11 -11.61
CA ASN A 248 9.73 -17.89 -11.15
C ASN A 248 8.57 -17.00 -10.66
N VAL A 249 8.41 -15.81 -11.26
CA VAL A 249 7.34 -14.87 -10.91
C VAL A 249 6.08 -15.15 -11.75
N TYR A 250 4.94 -15.23 -11.07
CA TYR A 250 3.63 -15.44 -11.68
C TYR A 250 2.63 -14.39 -11.18
N VAL A 251 1.56 -14.19 -11.95
CA VAL A 251 0.54 -13.19 -11.66
C VAL A 251 -0.86 -13.76 -11.84
N LEU A 252 -1.74 -13.49 -10.87
CA LEU A 252 -3.18 -13.68 -11.02
C LEU A 252 -3.78 -12.36 -11.50
N LEU A 253 -4.54 -12.41 -12.60
CA LEU A 253 -5.24 -11.25 -13.12
C LEU A 253 -6.56 -11.05 -12.38
N CYS A 254 -6.75 -9.89 -11.77
CA CYS A 254 -7.84 -9.65 -10.83
C CYS A 254 -8.68 -8.42 -11.21
N ASP A 255 -9.94 -8.41 -10.75
CA ASP A 255 -10.86 -7.26 -10.86
C ASP A 255 -11.69 -7.13 -9.58
N PHE A 256 -11.03 -6.80 -8.47
CA PHE A 256 -11.68 -6.54 -7.17
C PHE A 256 -11.88 -5.05 -6.84
N GLY A 257 -11.83 -4.17 -7.85
CA GLY A 257 -11.97 -2.72 -7.67
C GLY A 257 -10.88 -2.14 -6.75
N TRP A 258 -9.62 -2.36 -7.14
CA TRP A 258 -8.43 -1.92 -6.42
C TRP A 258 -8.07 -0.46 -6.73
N ALA A 259 -7.58 0.26 -5.72
CA ALA A 259 -6.84 1.50 -5.89
C ALA A 259 -5.77 1.66 -4.80
N ASP A 260 -4.55 2.05 -5.17
CA ASP A 260 -3.54 2.52 -4.21
C ASP A 260 -3.79 4.00 -3.87
N ILE A 261 -4.14 4.26 -2.61
CA ILE A 261 -4.35 5.60 -2.07
C ILE A 261 -2.99 6.22 -1.76
N GLY A 262 -2.26 6.54 -2.82
CA GLY A 262 -0.93 7.15 -2.79
C GLY A 262 -0.95 8.67 -2.98
N THR A 263 -1.99 9.21 -3.61
CA THR A 263 -2.05 10.60 -4.06
C THR A 263 -3.46 11.20 -3.93
N TRP A 264 -3.56 12.53 -3.96
CA TRP A 264 -4.85 13.23 -3.96
C TRP A 264 -5.72 12.89 -5.18
N ASN A 265 -5.11 12.66 -6.34
CA ASN A 265 -5.86 12.25 -7.54
C ASN A 265 -6.42 10.84 -7.37
N ALA A 266 -5.61 9.90 -6.86
CA ALA A 266 -6.11 8.56 -6.55
C ALA A 266 -7.24 8.57 -5.52
N LEU A 267 -7.13 9.43 -4.49
CA LEU A 267 -8.20 9.65 -3.53
C LEU A 267 -9.47 10.23 -4.19
N TYR A 268 -9.31 11.24 -5.04
CA TYR A 268 -10.42 11.85 -5.77
C TYR A 268 -11.16 10.83 -6.65
N ASP A 269 -10.42 10.05 -7.43
CA ASP A 269 -10.99 9.03 -8.32
C ASP A 269 -11.77 7.97 -7.53
N ALA A 270 -11.19 7.53 -6.41
CA ALA A 270 -11.79 6.57 -5.49
C ALA A 270 -12.97 7.11 -4.66
N SER A 271 -13.11 8.43 -4.54
CA SER A 271 -14.13 9.03 -3.67
C SER A 271 -15.46 9.24 -4.38
N PRO A 272 -16.59 9.17 -3.64
CA PRO A 272 -17.89 9.60 -4.11
C PRO A 272 -17.86 11.08 -4.52
N LYS A 273 -18.50 11.41 -5.64
CA LYS A 273 -18.55 12.75 -6.21
C LYS A 273 -19.98 13.27 -6.26
N ASP A 274 -20.15 14.58 -6.10
CA ASP A 274 -21.43 15.25 -6.36
C ASP A 274 -21.69 15.43 -7.87
N GLU A 275 -22.84 16.04 -8.22
CA GLU A 275 -23.24 16.30 -9.61
C GLU A 275 -22.23 17.17 -10.39
N ASN A 276 -21.46 17.99 -9.68
CA ASN A 276 -20.42 18.86 -10.23
C ASN A 276 -19.01 18.26 -10.09
N GLN A 277 -18.91 16.97 -9.81
CA GLN A 277 -17.65 16.26 -9.62
C GLN A 277 -16.81 16.77 -8.44
N ASN A 278 -17.41 17.40 -7.43
CA ASN A 278 -16.67 17.71 -6.19
C ASN A 278 -16.68 16.51 -5.24
N VAL A 279 -15.55 16.30 -4.57
CA VAL A 279 -15.41 15.38 -3.44
C VAL A 279 -15.44 16.21 -2.16
N THR A 280 -16.42 15.94 -1.30
CA THR A 280 -16.53 16.58 0.01
C THR A 280 -16.47 15.50 1.09
N THR A 281 -15.35 15.43 1.80
CA THR A 281 -15.12 14.42 2.85
C THR A 281 -14.79 15.11 4.16
N HIS A 282 -15.30 14.59 5.27
CA HIS A 282 -15.14 15.17 6.61
C HIS A 282 -15.59 16.64 6.78
N SER A 283 -16.19 17.25 5.78
CA SER A 283 -16.41 18.70 5.74
C SER A 283 -17.89 19.05 5.78
N ASN A 284 -18.21 20.16 6.46
CA ASN A 284 -19.46 20.87 6.24
C ASN A 284 -19.18 21.98 5.22
N ALA A 285 -19.51 21.75 3.95
CA ALA A 285 -19.19 22.67 2.86
C ALA A 285 -20.44 23.18 2.11
N LEU A 286 -20.46 24.48 1.81
CA LEU A 286 -21.39 25.11 0.87
C LEU A 286 -20.61 25.52 -0.38
N LEU A 287 -20.97 24.92 -1.51
CA LEU A 287 -20.29 25.08 -2.78
C LEU A 287 -21.18 25.84 -3.76
N TYR A 288 -20.69 26.98 -4.25
CA TYR A 288 -21.39 27.83 -5.21
C TYR A 288 -20.57 27.88 -6.50
N ASN A 289 -21.12 27.38 -7.61
CA ASN A 289 -20.42 27.34 -8.91
C ASN A 289 -19.02 26.70 -8.80
N CYS A 290 -18.91 25.58 -8.10
CA CYS A 290 -17.66 24.86 -7.91
C CYS A 290 -17.68 23.52 -8.64
N LYS A 291 -16.54 23.10 -9.19
CA LYS A 291 -16.43 21.86 -9.98
C LYS A 291 -15.08 21.17 -9.81
N ASP A 292 -15.04 19.84 -9.84
CA ASP A 292 -13.79 19.06 -9.86
C ASP A 292 -12.84 19.36 -8.68
N ASN A 293 -13.39 19.66 -7.49
CA ASN A 293 -12.60 19.98 -6.29
C ASN A 293 -12.53 18.82 -5.30
N ILE A 294 -11.54 18.86 -4.41
CA ILE A 294 -11.48 18.07 -3.18
C ILE A 294 -11.57 19.02 -2.00
N ILE A 295 -12.60 18.88 -1.17
CA ILE A 295 -12.80 19.65 0.05
C ILE A 295 -12.71 18.70 1.24
N MET A 296 -11.65 18.83 2.04
CA MET A 296 -11.37 17.96 3.18
C MET A 296 -10.88 18.77 4.38
N THR A 297 -11.81 19.17 5.22
CA THR A 297 -11.64 20.07 6.36
C THR A 297 -12.42 19.53 7.56
N PRO A 298 -12.10 19.91 8.80
CA PRO A 298 -12.83 19.44 9.99
C PRO A 298 -14.35 19.76 9.98
N LYS A 299 -15.18 18.82 10.44
CA LYS A 299 -16.67 18.95 10.47
C LYS A 299 -17.17 20.09 11.34
N ASP A 300 -16.41 20.50 12.36
CA ASP A 300 -16.76 21.59 13.26
C ASP A 300 -16.60 22.98 12.63
N LYS A 301 -16.17 23.04 11.37
CA LYS A 301 -16.02 24.25 10.59
C LYS A 301 -16.91 24.23 9.34
N LEU A 302 -17.63 25.33 9.11
CA LEU A 302 -18.34 25.56 7.85
C LEU A 302 -17.38 26.15 6.83
N VAL A 303 -17.23 25.48 5.68
CA VAL A 303 -16.44 25.95 4.55
C VAL A 303 -17.39 26.48 3.48
N VAL A 304 -17.20 27.73 3.05
CA VAL A 304 -17.96 28.32 1.96
C VAL A 304 -17.02 28.59 0.81
N VAL A 305 -17.29 27.97 -0.34
CA VAL A 305 -16.45 28.08 -1.54
C VAL A 305 -17.30 28.56 -2.70
N GLN A 306 -16.77 29.53 -3.45
CA GLN A 306 -17.41 30.06 -4.64
C GLN A 306 -16.41 30.10 -5.81
N ASP A 307 -16.87 29.74 -7.02
CA ASP A 307 -16.13 29.90 -8.29
C ASP A 307 -14.78 29.16 -8.34
N LEU A 308 -14.66 28.04 -7.62
CA LEU A 308 -13.43 27.23 -7.55
C LEU A 308 -13.54 26.00 -8.46
N GLU A 309 -12.55 25.79 -9.34
CA GLU A 309 -12.48 24.61 -10.21
C GLU A 309 -11.11 23.93 -10.20
N GLY A 310 -11.07 22.62 -9.94
CA GLY A 310 -9.84 21.82 -9.98
C GLY A 310 -8.89 22.04 -8.80
N TYR A 311 -9.41 22.41 -7.62
CA TYR A 311 -8.60 22.69 -6.43
C TYR A 311 -8.78 21.64 -5.33
N LEU A 312 -7.70 21.48 -4.57
CA LEU A 312 -7.66 20.85 -3.27
C LEU A 312 -7.79 21.94 -2.20
N VAL A 313 -8.76 21.80 -1.31
CA VAL A 313 -8.92 22.57 -0.07
C VAL A 313 -8.84 21.57 1.08
N ALA A 314 -7.68 21.44 1.70
CA ALA A 314 -7.43 20.46 2.75
C ALA A 314 -6.95 21.12 4.05
N GLU A 315 -7.57 20.82 5.18
CA GLU A 315 -7.22 21.35 6.49
C GLU A 315 -7.03 20.22 7.51
N GLN A 316 -5.94 20.28 8.26
CA GLN A 316 -5.70 19.37 9.38
C GLN A 316 -4.80 20.02 10.43
N GLY A 317 -5.28 20.04 11.67
CA GLY A 317 -4.57 20.65 12.80
C GLY A 317 -4.32 22.14 12.57
N ASN A 318 -3.05 22.53 12.44
CA ASN A 318 -2.62 23.93 12.32
C ASN A 318 -2.36 24.40 10.88
N ALA A 319 -2.74 23.62 9.86
CA ALA A 319 -2.45 23.95 8.47
C ALA A 319 -3.68 23.77 7.58
N LEU A 320 -3.86 24.73 6.67
CA LEU A 320 -4.81 24.73 5.57
C LEU A 320 -4.02 24.85 4.26
N LEU A 321 -4.25 23.92 3.36
CA LEU A 321 -3.70 23.89 2.01
C LEU A 321 -4.81 24.21 1.00
N ILE A 322 -4.55 25.17 0.13
CA ILE A 322 -5.38 25.48 -1.03
C ILE A 322 -4.47 25.52 -2.25
N CYS A 323 -4.59 24.54 -3.15
CA CYS A 323 -3.78 24.46 -4.36
C CYS A 323 -4.51 23.71 -5.47
N LYS A 324 -3.98 23.74 -6.69
CA LYS A 324 -4.47 22.86 -7.75
C LYS A 324 -4.27 21.40 -7.35
N LYS A 325 -5.30 20.56 -7.54
CA LYS A 325 -5.25 19.15 -7.10
C LYS A 325 -4.23 18.32 -7.86
N ASP A 326 -3.98 18.67 -9.13
CA ASP A 326 -3.11 17.89 -10.03
C ASP A 326 -1.60 18.20 -9.87
N ASP A 327 -1.21 19.20 -9.05
CA ASP A 327 0.19 19.58 -8.85
C ASP A 327 0.83 18.94 -7.60
N GLN A 328 1.08 17.63 -7.69
CA GLN A 328 1.69 16.88 -6.58
C GLN A 328 3.13 17.32 -6.26
N ASN A 329 3.86 17.82 -7.26
CA ASN A 329 5.23 18.28 -7.06
C ASN A 329 5.25 19.55 -6.19
N ALA A 330 4.27 20.43 -6.37
CA ALA A 330 4.12 21.61 -5.53
C ALA A 330 3.85 21.27 -4.06
N ILE A 331 3.05 20.23 -3.76
CA ILE A 331 2.78 19.83 -2.36
C ILE A 331 4.08 19.48 -1.63
N ARG A 332 4.96 18.67 -2.24
CA ARG A 332 6.26 18.33 -1.65
C ARG A 332 7.10 19.58 -1.36
N LYS A 333 7.09 20.54 -2.29
CA LYS A 333 7.75 21.83 -2.10
C LYS A 333 7.16 22.60 -0.92
N PHE A 334 5.83 22.64 -0.78
CA PHE A 334 5.17 23.36 0.30
C PHE A 334 5.51 22.80 1.68
N VAL A 335 5.57 21.47 1.83
CA VAL A 335 5.98 20.82 3.09
C VAL A 335 7.40 21.19 3.45
N ASN A 336 8.32 21.10 2.50
CA ASN A 336 9.74 21.44 2.73
C ASN A 336 9.89 22.93 3.09
N ASP A 337 9.22 23.83 2.37
CA ASP A 337 9.26 25.26 2.64
C ASP A 337 8.69 25.60 4.04
N ALA A 338 7.61 24.93 4.45
CA ALA A 338 7.02 25.08 5.78
C ALA A 338 7.95 24.58 6.89
N GLU A 339 8.55 23.40 6.71
CA GLU A 339 9.52 22.82 7.65
C GLU A 339 10.76 23.72 7.80
N MET A 340 11.31 24.21 6.69
CA MET A 340 12.48 25.10 6.70
C MET A 340 12.21 26.46 7.38
N LYS A 341 11.02 27.03 7.19
CA LYS A 341 10.69 28.37 7.72
C LYS A 341 10.14 28.34 9.14
N PHE A 342 9.37 27.32 9.48
CA PHE A 342 8.57 27.28 10.70
C PHE A 342 8.81 26.04 11.57
N GLY A 343 9.74 25.17 11.16
CA GLY A 343 10.13 23.97 11.89
C GLY A 343 9.16 22.79 11.70
N GLU A 344 9.40 21.72 12.46
CA GLU A 344 8.69 20.45 12.30
C GLU A 344 7.22 20.48 12.72
N LEU A 345 6.76 21.56 13.36
CA LEU A 345 5.36 21.75 13.74
C LEU A 345 4.40 21.66 12.54
N TYR A 346 4.90 21.90 11.33
CA TYR A 346 4.13 21.85 10.09
C TYR A 346 4.48 20.66 9.20
N SER A 347 5.35 19.72 9.59
CA SER A 347 5.85 18.63 8.73
C SER A 347 5.33 17.22 9.07
#